data_AF-A0A9J6HBA0-F1
#
_entry.id   AF-A0A9J6HBA0-F1
#
_cell.length_a   1.000
_cell.length_b   1.000
_cell.length_c   1.000
_cell.angle_alpha   90.00
_cell.angle_beta   90.00
_cell.angle_gamma   90.00
#
_symmetry.space_group_name_H-M   'P 1'
#
loop_
_entity.id
_entity.type
_entity.pdbx_description
1 polymer ?
#
loop_
_entity_poly.entity_id
_entity_poly.type
_entity_poly.pdbx_seq_one_letter_code
_entity_poly.pdbx_strand_id
1 'polypeptide(L)'
;MDGLEDRFGKYRQLAGGQYHVSIRQVYECENKLRLQSTLPSASRSSGSIVDKDEKWDGLDKDTSRPVPLCNVVVTEETLQKIRDVIPVLVYVAGYAVYATLKKLKCEKCRALLTLNKEIRVSVNEKHYELVREMDRGGLVHPTMFAVNAVTYNYAVVEQLSKMQEQFLSMPNQRQVATDLTAELLADEECSDFNACDDGHTSELLLKHVLWCSTNILLKNFCCRLNDKIADASAKTKERKLQTLSK
;
A
#
# COMPACT_ATOMS: atom_id res chain seq x y z
N MET A 1 -32.05 -7.27 6.84
CA MET A 1 -31.55 -5.89 6.99
C MET A 1 -31.43 -5.30 5.61
N ASP A 2 -31.97 -4.10 5.42
CA ASP A 2 -32.07 -3.45 4.11
C ASP A 2 -30.67 -3.04 3.60
N GLY A 3 -30.33 -3.37 2.35
CA GLY A 3 -28.99 -3.15 1.80
C GLY A 3 -28.61 -1.66 1.72
N LEU A 4 -29.63 -0.79 1.68
CA LEU A 4 -29.45 0.65 1.73
C LEU A 4 -29.01 1.13 3.12
N GLU A 5 -29.57 0.56 4.18
CA GLU A 5 -29.30 0.99 5.55
C GLU A 5 -27.85 0.69 5.97
N ASP A 6 -27.30 -0.47 5.56
CA ASP A 6 -25.89 -0.81 5.77
C ASP A 6 -24.96 0.15 5.03
N ARG A 7 -25.31 0.54 3.79
CA ARG A 7 -24.54 1.48 2.98
C ARG A 7 -24.54 2.88 3.56
N PHE A 8 -25.69 3.38 4.03
CA PHE A 8 -25.77 4.64 4.76
C PHE A 8 -25.04 4.58 6.10
N GLY A 9 -25.04 3.43 6.77
CA GLY A 9 -24.22 3.20 7.96
C GLY A 9 -22.71 3.38 7.70
N LYS A 10 -22.23 2.90 6.56
CA LYS A 10 -20.83 3.08 6.12
C LYS A 10 -20.49 4.55 5.85
N TYR A 11 -21.39 5.30 5.20
CA TYR A 11 -21.19 6.73 4.97
C TYR A 11 -21.10 7.52 6.28
N ARG A 12 -21.98 7.24 7.25
CA ARG A 12 -21.94 7.88 8.56
C ARG A 12 -20.61 7.63 9.27
N GLN A 13 -20.13 6.39 9.30
CA GLN A 13 -18.84 6.07 9.93
C GLN A 13 -17.66 6.77 9.26
N LEU A 14 -17.64 6.82 7.92
CA LEU A 14 -16.58 7.48 7.16
C LEU A 14 -16.61 9.02 7.30
N ALA A 15 -17.77 9.58 7.65
CA ALA A 15 -17.97 11.00 7.95
C ALA A 15 -17.87 11.33 9.45
N GLY A 16 -17.33 10.43 10.28
CA GLY A 16 -17.10 10.69 11.71
C GLY A 16 -18.31 10.46 12.63
N GLY A 17 -19.30 9.67 12.18
CA GLY A 17 -20.49 9.31 12.97
C GLY A 17 -21.63 10.33 12.91
N GLN A 18 -21.55 11.35 12.06
CA GLN A 18 -22.61 12.34 11.89
C GLN A 18 -23.81 11.76 11.14
N TYR A 19 -25.02 12.01 11.64
CA TYR A 19 -26.27 11.60 10.97
C TYR A 19 -26.60 12.47 9.75
N HIS A 20 -26.21 13.75 9.79
CA HIS A 20 -26.34 14.67 8.67
C HIS A 20 -25.10 14.58 7.81
N VAL A 21 -25.19 13.83 6.71
CA VAL A 21 -24.11 13.70 5.72
C VAL A 21 -24.53 14.49 4.49
N SER A 22 -23.71 15.48 4.08
CA SER A 22 -23.94 16.23 2.86
C SER A 22 -23.83 15.33 1.62
N ILE A 23 -24.51 15.71 0.53
CA ILE A 23 -24.41 14.99 -0.77
C ILE A 23 -22.93 14.86 -1.19
N ARG A 24 -22.13 15.91 -0.98
CA ARG A 24 -20.69 15.88 -1.23
C ARG A 24 -20.01 14.76 -0.43
N GLN A 25 -20.17 14.73 0.90
CA GLN A 25 -19.59 13.68 1.75
C GLN A 25 -20.04 12.26 1.36
N VAL A 26 -21.28 12.07 0.87
CA VAL A 26 -21.74 10.77 0.38
C VAL A 26 -20.91 10.33 -0.83
N TYR A 27 -20.74 11.19 -1.84
CA TYR A 27 -19.88 10.91 -2.99
C TYR A 27 -18.44 10.60 -2.58
N GLU A 28 -17.91 11.35 -1.60
CA GLU A 28 -16.55 11.17 -1.10
C GLU A 28 -16.37 9.82 -0.39
N CYS A 29 -17.34 9.45 0.44
CA CYS A 29 -17.33 8.16 1.12
C CYS A 29 -17.54 7.02 0.12
N GLU A 30 -18.34 7.22 -0.91
CA GLU A 30 -18.52 6.25 -1.98
C GLU A 30 -17.23 6.02 -2.78
N ASN A 31 -16.47 7.08 -3.07
CA ASN A 31 -15.17 6.93 -3.74
C ASN A 31 -14.16 6.19 -2.87
N LYS A 32 -14.14 6.47 -1.55
CA LYS A 32 -13.34 5.70 -0.58
C LYS A 32 -13.75 4.23 -0.52
N LEU A 33 -15.04 3.92 -0.55
CA LEU A 33 -15.56 2.55 -0.56
C LEU A 33 -15.19 1.83 -1.87
N ARG A 34 -15.23 2.53 -3.01
CA ARG A 34 -14.81 1.99 -4.31
C ARG A 34 -13.31 1.67 -4.32
N LEU A 35 -12.46 2.54 -3.81
CA LEU A 35 -11.02 2.29 -3.63
C LEU A 35 -10.74 1.07 -2.75
N GLN A 36 -11.48 0.93 -1.65
CA GLN A 36 -11.39 -0.26 -0.79
C GLN A 36 -11.83 -1.54 -1.51
N SER A 37 -12.69 -1.43 -2.53
CA SER A 37 -13.20 -2.57 -3.30
C SER A 37 -12.35 -2.95 -4.51
N THR A 38 -11.62 -2.00 -5.10
CA THR A 38 -10.73 -2.23 -6.25
C THR A 38 -9.36 -2.77 -5.83
N LEU A 39 -8.88 -2.38 -4.65
CA LEU A 39 -7.94 -3.23 -3.91
C LEU A 39 -8.66 -4.55 -3.58
N PRO A 40 -8.05 -5.74 -3.71
CA PRO A 40 -8.65 -7.00 -3.26
C PRO A 40 -9.10 -6.82 -1.80
N SER A 41 -10.42 -6.64 -1.61
CA SER A 41 -10.95 -5.90 -0.48
C SER A 41 -10.82 -6.67 0.82
N ALA A 42 -10.28 -5.97 1.82
CA ALA A 42 -10.26 -6.35 3.21
C ALA A 42 -11.68 -6.29 3.80
N SER A 43 -12.18 -7.40 4.37
CA SER A 43 -13.38 -7.39 5.20
C SER A 43 -13.09 -6.73 6.55
N ARG A 44 -14.11 -6.05 7.06
CA ARG A 44 -14.05 -5.21 8.25
C ARG A 44 -14.10 -6.04 9.51
N SER A 45 -12.94 -6.54 9.94
CA SER A 45 -12.70 -6.90 11.35
C SER A 45 -11.23 -6.72 11.73
N SER A 46 -10.75 -5.48 11.75
CA SER A 46 -9.59 -5.10 12.56
C SER A 46 -9.55 -3.59 12.73
N GLY A 47 -9.22 -3.16 13.95
CA GLY A 47 -9.48 -1.85 14.50
C GLY A 47 -9.08 -0.65 13.65
N SER A 48 -9.88 0.40 13.82
CA SER A 48 -9.54 1.82 13.69
C SER A 48 -8.26 2.14 12.92
N ILE A 49 -8.43 2.76 11.75
CA ILE A 49 -7.42 3.59 11.09
C ILE A 49 -7.15 4.78 12.04
N VAL A 50 -6.40 4.55 13.10
CA VAL A 50 -5.80 5.62 13.89
C VAL A 50 -4.45 5.86 13.25
N ASP A 51 -4.17 7.13 12.97
CA ASP A 51 -2.85 7.71 12.75
C ASP A 51 -1.90 7.29 13.88
N LYS A 52 -1.41 6.04 13.86
CA LYS A 52 -0.18 5.70 14.55
C LYS A 52 0.92 6.21 13.65
N ASP A 53 1.63 7.24 14.11
CA ASP A 53 2.88 7.69 13.51
C ASP A 53 3.66 6.47 13.00
N GLU A 54 4.02 6.49 11.72
CA GLU A 54 4.74 5.38 11.13
C GLU A 54 5.98 5.10 11.97
N LYS A 55 5.99 3.93 12.60
CA LYS A 55 7.07 3.54 13.48
C LYS A 55 8.25 3.12 12.60
N TRP A 56 9.31 3.91 12.68
CA TRP A 56 10.57 3.69 11.95
C TRP A 56 11.53 2.77 12.69
N ASP A 57 11.19 2.35 13.91
CA ASP A 57 11.96 1.36 14.68
C ASP A 57 12.14 0.07 13.85
N GLY A 58 13.38 -0.19 13.46
CA GLY A 58 13.74 -1.37 12.68
C GLY A 58 14.53 -1.06 11.41
N LEU A 59 14.32 0.12 10.81
CA LEU A 59 14.99 0.50 9.55
C LEU A 59 16.52 0.40 9.62
N ASP A 60 17.10 0.78 10.76
CA ASP A 60 18.55 0.78 11.02
C ASP A 60 19.01 -0.44 11.83
N LYS A 61 18.11 -1.37 12.16
CA LYS A 61 18.51 -2.62 12.83
C LYS A 61 19.07 -3.54 11.79
N ASP A 62 20.34 -3.29 11.48
CA ASP A 62 21.18 -4.16 10.67
C ASP A 62 21.28 -5.52 11.37
N THR A 63 20.32 -6.38 11.05
CA THR A 63 20.32 -7.74 11.55
C THR A 63 20.99 -8.52 10.46
N SER A 64 22.29 -8.75 10.60
CA SER A 64 23.18 -9.59 9.77
C SER A 64 22.75 -11.07 9.73
N ARG A 65 21.43 -11.32 9.75
CA ARG A 65 20.85 -12.64 9.61
C ARG A 65 20.69 -12.86 8.11
N PRO A 66 21.16 -14.01 7.59
CA PRO A 66 20.90 -14.36 6.21
C PRO A 66 19.40 -14.30 5.98
N VAL A 67 18.98 -13.40 5.08
CA VAL A 67 17.63 -13.42 4.53
C VAL A 67 17.40 -14.86 4.08
N PRO A 68 16.36 -15.56 4.56
CA PRO A 68 16.05 -16.89 4.06
C PRO A 68 16.06 -16.81 2.54
N LEU A 69 16.72 -17.75 1.87
CA LEU A 69 16.91 -17.75 0.41
C LEU A 69 15.55 -17.92 -0.30
N CYS A 70 14.71 -16.89 -0.21
CA CYS A 70 13.48 -16.76 -0.95
C CYS A 70 13.92 -16.32 -2.33
N ASN A 71 14.02 -17.30 -3.24
CA ASN A 71 14.25 -17.06 -4.66
C ASN A 71 13.02 -16.32 -5.25
N VAL A 72 12.86 -15.05 -4.89
CA VAL A 72 11.83 -14.18 -5.43
C VAL A 72 12.35 -13.65 -6.75
N VAL A 73 11.82 -14.21 -7.84
CA VAL A 73 12.10 -13.73 -9.19
C VAL A 73 10.90 -12.89 -9.61
N VAL A 74 11.13 -11.59 -9.82
CA VAL A 74 10.15 -10.71 -10.45
C VAL A 74 10.26 -10.90 -11.96
N THR A 75 9.32 -11.65 -12.54
CA THR A 75 9.27 -11.89 -14.00
C THR A 75 8.44 -10.82 -14.72
N GLU A 76 8.66 -10.66 -16.02
CA GLU A 76 7.86 -9.76 -16.87
C GLU A 76 6.35 -10.10 -16.81
N GLU A 77 6.00 -11.37 -16.68
CA GLU A 77 4.61 -11.81 -16.47
C GLU A 77 4.00 -11.30 -15.16
N THR A 78 4.82 -11.15 -14.12
CA THR A 78 4.40 -10.59 -12.83
C THR A 78 4.11 -9.10 -13.01
N LEU A 79 4.99 -8.37 -13.68
CA LEU A 79 4.79 -6.95 -13.98
C LEU A 79 3.56 -6.70 -14.87
N GLN A 80 3.29 -7.58 -15.84
CA GLN A 80 2.12 -7.49 -16.70
C GLN A 80 0.80 -7.60 -15.91
N LYS A 81 0.73 -8.50 -14.91
CA LYS A 81 -0.45 -8.65 -14.02
C LYS A 81 -0.64 -7.46 -13.10
N ILE A 82 0.42 -6.73 -12.80
CA ILE A 82 0.41 -5.56 -11.92
C ILE A 82 -0.13 -4.32 -12.64
N ARG A 83 -0.16 -4.28 -13.98
CA ARG A 83 -0.59 -3.10 -14.76
C ARG A 83 -1.94 -2.53 -14.35
N ASP A 84 -2.92 -3.39 -14.07
CA ASP A 84 -4.26 -2.97 -13.68
C ASP A 84 -4.32 -2.34 -12.28
N VAL A 85 -3.37 -2.68 -11.40
CA VAL A 85 -3.28 -2.12 -10.04
C VAL A 85 -2.29 -0.95 -9.94
N ILE A 86 -1.54 -0.62 -11.01
CA ILE A 86 -0.59 0.50 -11.02
C ILE A 86 -1.21 1.80 -10.50
N PRO A 87 -2.42 2.25 -10.91
CA PRO A 87 -2.97 3.50 -10.40
C PRO A 87 -3.15 3.53 -8.88
N VAL A 88 -3.45 2.37 -8.29
CA VAL A 88 -3.53 2.20 -6.84
C VAL A 88 -2.15 2.22 -6.20
N LEU A 89 -1.16 1.59 -6.84
CA LEU A 89 0.23 1.63 -6.38
C LEU A 89 0.82 3.04 -6.46
N VAL A 90 0.43 3.85 -7.44
CA VAL A 90 0.79 5.28 -7.50
C VAL A 90 0.20 6.04 -6.31
N TYR A 91 -1.03 5.73 -5.90
CA TYR A 91 -1.62 6.31 -4.68
C TYR A 91 -0.84 5.89 -3.42
N VAL A 92 -0.47 4.61 -3.30
CA VAL A 92 0.36 4.10 -2.18
C VAL A 92 1.74 4.76 -2.18
N ALA A 93 2.36 4.92 -3.35
CA ALA A 93 3.64 5.61 -3.52
C ALA A 93 3.54 7.08 -3.12
N GLY A 94 2.47 7.78 -3.48
CA GLY A 94 2.22 9.15 -3.05
C GLY A 94 2.18 9.29 -1.52
N TYR A 95 1.52 8.35 -0.84
CA TYR A 95 1.51 8.31 0.63
C TYR A 95 2.90 7.98 1.21
N ALA A 96 3.61 6.98 0.65
CA ALA A 96 4.95 6.61 1.11
C ALA A 96 5.95 7.77 0.96
N VAL A 97 5.88 8.52 -0.14
CA VAL A 97 6.66 9.74 -0.36
C VAL A 97 6.26 10.81 0.66
N TYR A 98 4.96 11.06 0.85
CA TYR A 98 4.49 12.01 1.86
C TYR A 98 5.06 11.71 3.25
N ALA A 99 4.99 10.45 3.69
CA ALA A 99 5.49 10.04 5.00
C ALA A 99 7.01 10.16 5.10
N THR A 100 7.74 9.80 4.04
CA THR A 100 9.19 9.99 3.93
C THR A 100 9.58 11.45 4.08
N LEU A 101 8.89 12.35 3.37
CA LEU A 101 9.14 13.80 3.42
C LEU A 101 8.75 14.41 4.76
N LYS A 102 7.67 13.93 5.38
CA LYS A 102 7.26 14.34 6.74
C LYS A 102 8.36 14.03 7.76
N LYS A 103 9.07 12.90 7.59
CA LYS A 103 10.20 12.50 8.45
C LYS A 103 11.47 13.29 8.17
N LEU A 104 11.90 13.35 6.90
CA LEU A 104 13.19 13.94 6.52
C LEU A 104 13.18 15.47 6.52
N LYS A 105 12.03 16.10 6.27
CA LYS A 105 11.87 17.57 6.17
C LYS A 105 12.89 18.23 5.22
N CYS A 106 13.28 17.51 4.16
CA CYS A 106 14.25 17.96 3.18
C CYS A 106 13.55 18.40 1.89
N GLU A 107 13.74 19.65 1.49
CA GLU A 107 13.13 20.21 0.28
C GLU A 107 13.78 19.70 -1.01
N LYS A 108 15.08 19.34 -0.98
CA LYS A 108 15.73 18.67 -2.13
C LYS A 108 15.14 17.28 -2.36
N CYS A 109 14.97 16.50 -1.29
CA CYS A 109 14.29 15.20 -1.37
C CYS A 109 12.83 15.35 -1.82
N ARG A 110 12.15 16.44 -1.45
CA ARG A 110 10.80 16.75 -1.97
C ARG A 110 10.84 16.94 -3.48
N ALA A 111 11.73 17.77 -4.00
CA ALA A 111 11.84 18.01 -5.43
C ALA A 111 12.17 16.73 -6.22
N LEU A 112 12.89 15.79 -5.61
CA LEU A 112 13.25 14.51 -6.23
C LEU A 112 12.13 13.46 -6.20
N LEU A 113 11.41 13.38 -5.08
CA LEU A 113 10.38 12.36 -4.91
C LEU A 113 9.00 12.78 -5.42
N THR A 114 8.81 14.08 -5.70
CA THR A 114 7.50 14.62 -6.12
C THR A 114 7.54 15.26 -7.50
N LEU A 115 6.46 15.06 -8.26
CA LEU A 115 6.22 15.76 -9.50
C LEU A 115 5.46 17.06 -9.24
N ASN A 116 5.83 18.12 -9.95
CA ASN A 116 5.03 19.33 -9.97
C ASN A 116 3.70 19.05 -10.69
N LYS A 117 2.59 19.18 -9.96
CA LYS A 117 1.23 18.81 -10.37
C LYS A 117 0.78 19.50 -11.67
N GLU A 118 1.29 20.70 -11.92
CA GLU A 118 0.86 21.56 -13.02
C GLU A 118 1.70 21.39 -14.30
N ILE A 119 2.90 20.82 -14.19
CA ILE A 119 3.93 20.93 -15.26
C ILE A 119 4.23 19.58 -15.93
N ARG A 120 4.07 18.43 -15.25
CA ARG A 120 4.65 17.16 -15.75
C ARG A 120 3.72 15.95 -15.87
N VAL A 121 2.53 15.96 -15.27
CA VAL A 121 1.58 14.85 -15.49
C VAL A 121 0.73 15.19 -16.70
N SER A 122 1.19 14.80 -17.89
CA SER A 122 0.40 14.92 -19.11
C SER A 122 -0.92 14.15 -18.93
N VAL A 123 -2.00 14.66 -19.51
CA VAL A 123 -3.34 14.04 -19.45
C VAL A 123 -3.34 12.57 -19.93
N ASN A 124 -2.30 12.18 -20.68
CA ASN A 124 -2.14 10.83 -21.24
C ASN A 124 -1.51 9.80 -20.29
N GLU A 125 -1.00 10.18 -19.12
CA GLU A 125 -0.43 9.22 -18.16
C GLU A 125 -1.53 8.59 -17.29
N LYS A 126 -2.17 7.55 -17.81
CA LYS A 126 -3.28 6.82 -17.15
C LYS A 126 -2.94 6.32 -15.75
N HIS A 127 -1.66 6.09 -15.46
CA HIS A 127 -1.17 5.63 -14.16
C HIS A 127 -1.48 6.63 -13.01
N TYR A 128 -1.62 7.93 -13.31
CA TYR A 128 -1.91 8.97 -12.30
C TYR A 128 -3.40 9.33 -12.23
N GLU A 129 -4.26 8.73 -13.05
CA GLU A 129 -5.70 9.04 -13.13
C GLU A 129 -6.36 8.98 -11.75
N LEU A 130 -6.09 7.91 -11.00
CA LEU A 130 -6.66 7.71 -9.67
C LEU A 130 -6.28 8.81 -8.67
N VAL A 131 -4.99 9.20 -8.66
CA VAL A 131 -4.52 10.26 -7.75
C VAL A 131 -5.12 11.60 -8.14
N ARG A 132 -5.25 11.89 -9.45
CA ARG A 132 -5.88 13.12 -9.94
C ARG A 132 -7.35 13.21 -9.58
N GLU A 133 -8.11 12.12 -9.72
CA GLU A 133 -9.53 12.09 -9.35
C GLU A 133 -9.75 12.26 -7.84
N MET A 134 -8.80 11.74 -7.04
CA MET A 134 -8.88 11.80 -5.58
C MET A 134 -8.31 13.09 -4.98
N ASP A 135 -7.49 13.83 -5.73
CA ASP A 135 -6.81 15.02 -5.21
C ASP A 135 -7.77 16.16 -4.92
N ARG A 136 -7.58 16.77 -3.75
CA ARG A 136 -8.30 17.96 -3.28
C ARG A 136 -7.34 19.08 -2.90
N GLY A 137 -6.10 19.03 -3.42
CA GLY A 137 -5.02 19.97 -3.15
C GLY A 137 -3.95 19.44 -2.18
N GLY A 138 -4.16 18.28 -1.56
CA GLY A 138 -3.28 17.73 -0.52
C GLY A 138 -2.55 16.44 -0.88
N LEU A 139 -2.90 15.77 -1.96
CA LEU A 139 -2.26 14.51 -2.35
C LEU A 139 -0.91 14.77 -3.01
N VAL A 140 0.07 13.94 -2.70
CA VAL A 140 1.41 14.01 -3.29
C VAL A 140 1.42 13.22 -4.59
N HIS A 141 1.99 13.79 -5.65
CA HIS A 141 2.23 13.11 -6.91
C HIS A 141 3.66 12.57 -6.90
N PRO A 142 3.87 11.25 -6.74
CA PRO A 142 5.21 10.68 -6.66
C PRO A 142 5.91 10.71 -8.03
N THR A 143 7.24 10.70 -8.04
CA THR A 143 8.02 10.43 -9.27
C THR A 143 8.00 8.94 -9.64
N MET A 144 8.35 8.63 -10.90
CA MET A 144 8.43 7.24 -11.36
C MET A 144 9.45 6.41 -10.57
N PHE A 145 10.49 7.02 -10.02
CA PHE A 145 11.40 6.36 -9.08
C PHE A 145 10.64 5.73 -7.91
N ALA A 146 9.80 6.51 -7.22
CA ALA A 146 9.01 6.02 -6.09
C ALA A 146 7.90 5.04 -6.54
N VAL A 147 7.27 5.28 -7.69
CA VAL A 147 6.25 4.37 -8.26
C VAL A 147 6.85 3.01 -8.59
N ASN A 148 8.01 2.98 -9.25
CA ASN A 148 8.70 1.74 -9.59
C ASN A 148 9.12 0.98 -8.34
N ALA A 149 9.71 1.66 -7.35
CA ALA A 149 10.08 1.06 -6.07
C ALA A 149 8.88 0.37 -5.38
N VAL A 150 7.74 1.06 -5.31
CA VAL A 150 6.51 0.49 -4.72
C VAL A 150 5.92 -0.65 -5.57
N THR A 151 6.08 -0.58 -6.89
CA THR A 151 5.61 -1.62 -7.82
C THR A 151 6.41 -2.90 -7.67
N TYR A 152 7.75 -2.80 -7.61
CA TYR A 152 8.61 -3.94 -7.32
C TYR A 152 8.34 -4.50 -5.92
N ASN A 153 8.14 -3.64 -4.92
CA ASN A 153 7.79 -4.08 -3.57
C ASN A 153 6.46 -4.86 -3.54
N TYR A 154 5.45 -4.39 -4.28
CA TYR A 154 4.20 -5.12 -4.46
C TYR A 154 4.43 -6.51 -5.06
N ALA A 155 5.23 -6.61 -6.11
CA ALA A 155 5.57 -7.88 -6.75
C ALA A 155 6.28 -8.83 -5.77
N VAL A 156 7.25 -8.32 -5.01
CA VAL A 156 7.99 -9.10 -4.00
C VAL A 156 7.05 -9.60 -2.91
N VAL A 157 6.23 -8.73 -2.33
CA VAL A 157 5.24 -9.12 -1.31
C VAL A 157 4.23 -10.12 -1.87
N GLU A 158 3.80 -9.98 -3.12
CA GLU A 158 2.92 -10.95 -3.77
C GLU A 158 3.61 -12.31 -3.94
N GLN A 159 4.88 -12.38 -4.30
CA GLN A 159 5.61 -13.64 -4.39
C GLN A 159 5.81 -14.28 -3.00
N LEU A 160 6.22 -13.50 -2.00
CA LEU A 160 6.33 -13.95 -0.61
C LEU A 160 4.98 -14.46 -0.08
N SER A 161 3.87 -13.85 -0.51
CA SER A 161 2.53 -14.27 -0.14
C SER A 161 2.17 -15.67 -0.64
N LYS A 162 2.77 -16.14 -1.73
CA LYS A 162 2.59 -17.51 -2.25
C LYS A 162 3.32 -18.53 -1.37
N MET A 163 4.40 -18.13 -0.72
CA MET A 163 5.15 -18.93 0.26
C MET A 163 4.61 -18.73 1.69
N GLN A 164 3.29 -18.65 1.83
CA GLN A 164 2.58 -18.15 3.01
C GLN A 164 3.10 -18.74 4.34
N GLU A 165 3.23 -20.05 4.47
CA GLU A 165 3.65 -20.70 5.72
C GLU A 165 5.06 -20.27 6.15
N GLN A 166 5.99 -20.27 5.20
CA GLN A 166 7.37 -19.86 5.45
C GLN A 166 7.41 -18.37 5.79
N PHE A 167 6.73 -17.54 5.01
CA PHE A 167 6.73 -16.09 5.23
C PHE A 167 6.08 -15.69 6.57
N LEU A 168 4.97 -16.33 6.95
CA LEU A 168 4.31 -16.07 8.24
C LEU A 168 5.16 -16.51 9.45
N SER A 169 6.04 -17.49 9.26
CA SER A 169 6.98 -17.93 10.30
C SER A 169 8.20 -17.04 10.47
N MET A 170 8.48 -16.14 9.52
CA MET A 170 9.66 -15.28 9.57
C MET A 170 9.52 -14.18 10.62
N PRO A 171 10.55 -13.93 11.45
CA PRO A 171 10.60 -12.73 12.25
C PRO A 171 10.77 -11.50 11.35
N ASN A 172 10.18 -10.38 11.74
CA ASN A 172 10.36 -9.08 11.07
C ASN A 172 10.08 -9.11 9.55
N GLN A 173 8.95 -9.69 9.11
CA GLN A 173 8.50 -9.75 7.71
C GLN A 173 8.64 -8.42 6.93
N ARG A 174 8.41 -7.28 7.61
CA ARG A 174 8.58 -5.95 7.03
C ARG A 174 10.02 -5.69 6.61
N GLN A 175 10.98 -6.04 7.46
CA GLN A 175 12.40 -5.89 7.17
C GLN A 175 12.79 -6.79 6.00
N VAL A 176 12.42 -8.07 6.06
CA VAL A 176 12.71 -9.06 5.01
C VAL A 176 12.22 -8.60 3.62
N ALA A 177 10.95 -8.18 3.52
CA ALA A 177 10.41 -7.72 2.24
C ALA A 177 11.05 -6.40 1.76
N THR A 178 11.40 -5.51 2.69
CA THR A 178 12.07 -4.23 2.36
C THR A 178 13.47 -4.47 1.82
N ASP A 179 14.27 -5.29 2.52
CA ASP A 179 15.66 -5.56 2.14
C ASP A 179 15.73 -6.35 0.83
N LEU A 180 14.91 -7.40 0.69
CA LEU A 180 14.84 -8.17 -0.56
C LEU A 180 14.47 -7.30 -1.77
N THR A 181 13.54 -6.36 -1.58
CA THR A 181 13.18 -5.42 -2.66
C THR A 181 14.31 -4.43 -2.94
N ALA A 182 15.00 -3.95 -1.91
CA ALA A 182 16.12 -3.03 -2.07
C ALA A 182 17.30 -3.69 -2.80
N GLU A 183 17.62 -4.95 -2.47
CA GLU A 183 18.65 -5.74 -3.15
C GLU A 183 18.32 -5.94 -4.63
N LEU A 184 17.08 -6.34 -4.96
CA LEU A 184 16.64 -6.49 -6.35
C LEU A 184 16.69 -5.18 -7.15
N LEU A 185 16.46 -4.05 -6.49
CA LEU A 185 16.53 -2.73 -7.11
C LEU A 185 17.94 -2.16 -7.15
N ALA A 186 18.89 -2.67 -6.37
CA ALA A 186 20.29 -2.24 -6.37
C ALA A 186 21.05 -2.79 -7.59
N ASP A 187 20.63 -3.94 -8.12
CA ASP A 187 21.19 -4.56 -9.33
C ASP A 187 20.75 -3.85 -10.62
N GLU A 188 19.59 -3.19 -10.61
CA GLU A 188 19.19 -2.27 -11.66
C GLU A 188 19.82 -0.90 -11.37
N GLU A 189 20.38 -0.19 -12.37
CA GLU A 189 21.02 1.14 -12.20
C GLU A 189 20.02 2.15 -11.58
N CYS A 190 19.94 2.14 -10.24
CA CYS A 190 18.85 2.76 -9.51
C CYS A 190 19.20 4.23 -9.24
N SER A 191 18.90 5.06 -10.25
CA SER A 191 18.92 6.53 -10.20
C SER A 191 20.31 7.19 -10.14
N ASP A 192 20.54 8.15 -11.04
CA ASP A 192 21.69 9.08 -11.08
C ASP A 192 21.75 10.08 -9.90
N PHE A 193 21.15 9.74 -8.75
CA PHE A 193 21.02 10.66 -7.63
C PHE A 193 22.16 10.50 -6.63
N ASN A 194 23.01 11.53 -6.57
CA ASN A 194 24.00 11.71 -5.51
C ASN A 194 23.35 12.18 -4.21
N ALA A 195 24.03 11.97 -3.08
CA ALA A 195 23.57 12.43 -1.77
C ALA A 195 23.19 13.93 -1.80
N CYS A 196 22.07 14.29 -1.17
CA CYS A 196 21.72 15.71 -1.00
C CYS A 196 22.62 16.39 0.04
N ASP A 197 22.58 17.72 0.10
CA ASP A 197 23.34 18.52 1.08
C ASP A 197 23.05 18.15 2.55
N ASP A 198 21.85 17.62 2.83
CA ASP A 198 21.48 17.09 4.17
C ASP A 198 22.02 15.67 4.42
N GLY A 199 22.84 15.11 3.53
CA GLY A 199 23.44 13.78 3.64
C GLY A 199 22.54 12.61 3.25
N HIS A 200 21.32 12.84 2.74
CA HIS A 200 20.42 11.76 2.32
C HIS A 200 20.82 11.17 0.97
N THR A 201 21.11 9.87 0.94
CA THR A 201 21.44 9.10 -0.27
C THR A 201 20.20 8.58 -0.97
N SER A 202 20.33 8.19 -2.25
CA SER A 202 19.28 7.48 -3.01
C SER A 202 18.83 6.20 -2.28
N GLU A 203 19.78 5.46 -1.74
CA GLU A 203 19.55 4.24 -0.95
C GLU A 203 18.69 4.52 0.29
N LEU A 204 18.98 5.58 1.04
CA LEU A 204 18.19 5.96 2.21
C LEU A 204 16.74 6.31 1.81
N LEU A 205 16.57 7.08 0.73
CA LEU A 205 15.24 7.45 0.22
C LEU A 205 14.47 6.22 -0.26
N LEU A 206 15.14 5.32 -0.98
CA LEU A 206 14.57 4.06 -1.44
C LEU A 206 14.10 3.22 -0.24
N LYS A 207 14.98 3.00 0.74
CA LYS A 207 14.67 2.23 1.95
C LYS A 207 13.52 2.84 2.72
N HIS A 208 13.42 4.17 2.80
CA HIS A 208 12.29 4.86 3.42
C HIS A 208 10.96 4.60 2.69
N VAL A 209 10.93 4.80 1.37
CA VAL A 209 9.74 4.57 0.55
C VAL A 209 9.30 3.10 0.62
N LEU A 210 10.25 2.17 0.53
CA LEU A 210 10.00 0.74 0.66
C LEU A 210 9.46 0.41 2.05
N TRP A 211 10.08 0.92 3.12
CA TRP A 211 9.63 0.67 4.49
C TRP A 211 8.16 1.07 4.71
N CYS A 212 7.76 2.26 4.25
CA CYS A 212 6.37 2.75 4.32
C CYS A 212 5.43 1.83 3.54
N SER A 213 5.76 1.59 2.26
CA SER A 213 4.91 0.80 1.37
C SER A 213 4.78 -0.66 1.82
N THR A 214 5.86 -1.29 2.28
CA THR A 214 5.84 -2.66 2.81
C THR A 214 4.84 -2.80 3.94
N ASN A 215 4.77 -1.84 4.86
CA ASN A 215 3.81 -1.88 5.97
C ASN A 215 2.36 -1.90 5.47
N ILE A 216 2.06 -1.07 4.45
CA ILE A 216 0.73 -0.99 3.83
C ILE A 216 0.41 -2.32 3.13
N LEU A 217 1.36 -2.84 2.36
CA LEU A 217 1.23 -4.08 1.61
C LEU A 217 1.04 -5.29 2.53
N LEU A 218 1.83 -5.41 3.61
CA LEU A 218 1.70 -6.49 4.58
C LEU A 218 0.40 -6.42 5.36
N LYS A 219 -0.04 -5.21 5.74
CA LYS A 219 -1.36 -5.04 6.37
C LYS A 219 -2.47 -5.52 5.44
N ASN A 220 -2.42 -5.13 4.17
CA ASN A 220 -3.38 -5.59 3.16
C ASN A 220 -3.32 -7.11 2.96
N PHE A 221 -2.13 -7.70 2.92
CA PHE A 221 -1.94 -9.16 2.83
C PHE A 221 -2.57 -9.90 4.02
N CYS A 222 -2.25 -9.49 5.25
CA CYS A 222 -2.80 -10.11 6.46
C CYS A 222 -4.34 -9.97 6.52
N CYS A 223 -4.87 -8.81 6.13
CA CYS A 223 -6.32 -8.63 6.03
C CYS A 223 -6.93 -9.64 5.04
N ARG A 224 -6.39 -9.76 3.82
CA ARG A 224 -6.87 -10.72 2.81
C ARG A 224 -6.85 -12.17 3.31
N LEU A 225 -5.86 -12.55 4.10
CA LEU A 225 -5.81 -13.87 4.71
C LEU A 225 -6.93 -14.08 5.74
N ASN A 226 -7.13 -13.09 6.62
CA ASN A 226 -8.17 -13.14 7.63
C ASN A 226 -9.57 -13.21 7.01
N ASP A 227 -9.81 -12.54 5.89
CA ASP A 227 -11.10 -12.59 5.21
C ASP A 227 -11.40 -13.94 4.60
N LYS A 228 -10.39 -14.59 3.99
CA LYS A 228 -10.54 -15.97 3.51
C LYS A 228 -10.93 -16.93 4.64
N ILE A 229 -10.35 -16.74 5.83
CA ILE A 229 -10.68 -17.52 7.03
C ILE A 229 -12.11 -17.22 7.49
N ALA A 230 -12.49 -15.94 7.53
CA ALA A 230 -13.83 -15.51 7.92
C ALA A 230 -14.90 -16.06 6.97
N ASP A 231 -14.70 -15.96 5.66
CA ASP A 231 -15.60 -16.48 4.62
C ASP A 231 -15.73 -18.01 4.70
N ALA A 232 -14.63 -18.73 4.92
CA ALA A 232 -14.65 -20.18 5.09
C ALA A 232 -15.46 -20.59 6.34
N SER A 233 -15.32 -19.83 7.43
CA SER A 233 -16.06 -20.04 8.67
C SER A 233 -17.56 -19.78 8.49
N ALA A 234 -17.93 -18.73 7.75
CA ALA A 234 -19.31 -18.37 7.44
C ALA A 234 -19.99 -19.47 6.61
N LYS A 235 -19.32 -19.93 5.55
CA LYS A 235 -19.80 -21.05 4.71
C LYS A 235 -19.98 -22.34 5.51
N THR A 236 -19.12 -22.60 6.48
CA THR A 236 -19.23 -23.77 7.35
C THR A 236 -20.42 -23.65 8.32
N LYS A 237 -20.68 -22.45 8.86
CA LYS A 237 -21.86 -22.19 9.70
C LYS A 237 -23.16 -22.33 8.91
N GLU A 238 -23.22 -21.80 7.69
CA GLU A 238 -24.37 -21.96 6.79
C GLU A 238 -24.66 -23.44 6.48
N ARG A 239 -23.62 -24.23 6.18
CA ARG A 239 -23.77 -25.68 5.96
C ARG A 239 -24.33 -26.40 7.19
N LYS A 240 -23.85 -26.08 8.40
CA LYS A 240 -24.34 -26.68 9.65
C LYS A 240 -25.81 -26.32 9.93
N LEU A 241 -26.21 -25.07 9.66
CA LEU A 241 -27.61 -24.62 9.79
C LEU A 241 -28.55 -25.34 8.80
N GLN A 242 -28.08 -25.60 7.57
CA GLN A 242 -28.83 -26.37 6.58
C GLN A 242 -28.96 -27.86 6.92
N THR A 243 -28.03 -28.43 7.70
CA THR A 243 -28.11 -29.83 8.14
C THR A 243 -29.02 -30.02 9.36
N LEU A 244 -29.23 -28.96 10.16
CA LEU A 244 -30.09 -28.97 11.35
C LEU A 244 -31.57 -28.64 11.05
N SER A 245 -31.89 -28.23 9.82
CA SER A 245 -33.24 -27.89 9.36
C SER A 245 -33.92 -29.01 8.56
N LYS A 246 -33.36 -30.23 8.60
CA LYS A 246 -33.97 -31.48 8.14
C LYS A 246 -34.27 -32.38 9.32
#